data_AF-A0A6J7ATG4-F1
#
_entry.id   AF-A0A6J7ATG4-F1
#
_cell.length_a   1.000
_cell.length_b   1.000
_cell.length_c   1.000
_cell.angle_alpha   90.00
_cell.angle_beta   90.00
_cell.angle_gamma   90.00
#
_symmetry.space_group_name_H-M   'P 1'
#
loop_
_entity.id
_entity.type
_entity.pdbx_description
1 polymer ?
#
loop_
_entity_poly.entity_id
_entity_poly.type
_entity_poly.pdbx_seq_one_letter_code
_entity_poly.pdbx_strand_id
1 'polypeptide(L)' 'MLSPAIAAGQPVIVDLTDVTFMDSSGLSVFVTALKRAREAGTTLVLVVSEPRVMRVFSITGIDTLIDIHATLDSALSA' A
#
# COMPACT_ATOMS: atom_id res chain seq x y z
N MET A 1 -1.65 8.69 9.77
CA MET A 1 -3.09 8.45 9.56
C MET A 1 -3.40 8.59 8.09
N LEU A 2 -3.49 7.48 7.32
CA LEU A 2 -3.78 7.49 5.86
C LEU A 2 -5.25 7.83 5.54
N SER A 3 -6.12 7.76 6.53
CA SER A 3 -7.58 7.91 6.40
C SER A 3 -8.07 9.19 5.73
N PRO A 4 -7.51 10.40 6.00
CA PRO A 4 -8.06 11.64 5.45
C PRO A 4 -7.87 11.76 3.94
N ALA A 5 -6.71 11.33 3.43
CA ALA A 5 -6.41 11.36 2.00
C ALA A 5 -7.34 10.42 1.21
N ILE A 6 -7.60 9.23 1.77
CA ILE A 6 -8.51 8.25 1.17
C ILE A 6 -9.96 8.75 1.18
N ALA A 7 -10.39 9.40 2.26
CA ALA A 7 -11.74 9.95 2.39
C ALA A 7 -12.05 11.08 1.39
N ALA A 8 -11.02 11.74 0.85
CA ALA A 8 -11.17 12.73 -0.21
C ALA A 8 -11.45 12.12 -1.59
N GLY A 9 -11.45 10.77 -1.72
CA GLY A 9 -11.71 10.07 -2.98
C GLY A 9 -10.57 10.22 -4.01
N GLN A 10 -9.38 10.62 -3.57
CA GLN A 10 -8.22 10.78 -4.44
C GLN A 10 -7.35 9.51 -4.41
N PRO A 11 -6.67 9.15 -5.51
CA PRO A 11 -5.69 8.08 -5.51
C PRO A 11 -4.59 8.36 -4.49
N VAL A 12 -4.19 7.32 -3.75
CA VAL A 12 -3.14 7.44 -2.74
C VAL A 12 -1.99 6.50 -3.07
N ILE A 13 -0.79 7.07 -3.20
CA ILE A 13 0.46 6.31 -3.28
C ILE A 13 1.13 6.39 -1.90
N VAL A 14 1.52 5.24 -1.35
CA VAL A 14 2.30 5.16 -0.12
C VAL A 14 3.69 4.65 -0.46
N ASP A 15 4.68 5.53 -0.29
CA ASP A 15 6.07 5.17 -0.49
C ASP A 15 6.67 4.53 0.75
N LEU A 16 7.08 3.26 0.63
CA LEU A 16 7.71 2.46 1.68
C LEU A 16 9.19 2.20 1.39
N THR A 17 9.82 2.97 0.48
CA THR A 17 11.22 2.77 0.06
C THR A 17 12.20 2.84 1.24
N ASP A 18 11.95 3.71 2.22
CA ASP A 18 12.79 3.85 3.42
C ASP A 18 12.39 2.91 4.57
N VAL A 19 11.37 2.07 4.37
CA VAL A 19 10.90 1.13 5.39
C VAL A 19 11.71 -0.16 5.32
N THR A 20 12.52 -0.41 6.34
CA THR A 20 13.40 -1.59 6.39
C THR A 20 12.79 -2.79 7.11
N PHE A 21 11.64 -2.62 7.77
CA PHE A 21 10.98 -3.66 8.55
C PHE A 21 9.46 -3.46 8.59
N MET A 22 8.71 -4.56 8.54
CA MET A 22 7.26 -4.58 8.71
C MET A 22 6.85 -5.83 9.50
N ASP A 23 5.87 -5.67 10.38
CA ASP A 23 5.24 -6.76 11.14
C ASP A 23 3.73 -6.85 10.82
N SER A 24 3.03 -7.70 11.56
CA SER A 24 1.59 -7.90 11.42
C SER A 24 0.76 -6.64 11.76
N SER A 25 1.28 -5.76 12.62
CA SER A 25 0.60 -4.52 12.98
C SER A 25 0.63 -3.52 11.82
N GLY A 26 1.79 -3.39 11.14
CA GLY A 26 1.93 -2.58 9.93
C GLY A 26 1.00 -3.04 8.82
N LEU A 27 0.89 -4.36 8.62
CA LEU A 27 -0.01 -4.94 7.62
C LEU A 27 -1.49 -4.57 7.84
N SER A 28 -1.95 -4.57 9.09
CA SER A 28 -3.36 -4.26 9.42
C SER A 28 -3.78 -2.84 9.00
N VAL A 29 -2.81 -1.91 8.97
CA VAL A 29 -3.01 -0.54 8.50
C VAL A 29 -3.31 -0.53 7.00
N PHE A 30 -2.55 -1.28 6.21
CA PHE A 30 -2.76 -1.37 4.75
C PHE A 30 -4.05 -2.10 4.39
N VAL A 31 -4.41 -3.15 5.12
CA VAL A 31 -5.72 -3.83 4.96
C VAL A 31 -6.86 -2.82 5.17
N THR A 32 -6.78 -2.02 6.22
CA THR A 32 -7.80 -1.02 6.54
C THR A 32 -7.83 0.10 5.50
N ALA A 33 -6.67 0.56 5.05
CA ALA A 33 -6.56 1.58 4.01
C ALA A 33 -7.13 1.09 2.67
N LEU A 34 -6.84 -0.16 2.27
CA LEU A 34 -7.36 -0.77 1.05
C LEU A 34 -8.89 -0.87 1.07
N LYS A 35 -9.46 -1.30 2.20
CA LYS A 35 -10.93 -1.35 2.36
C LYS A 35 -11.56 0.03 2.17
N ARG A 36 -10.98 1.06 2.80
CA ARG A 36 -11.49 2.44 2.68
C ARG A 36 -11.33 3.00 1.28
N ALA A 37 -10.22 2.69 0.59
CA ALA A 37 -10.01 3.11 -0.79
C ALA A 37 -11.11 2.54 -1.69
N ARG A 38 -11.43 1.24 -1.52
CA ARG A 38 -12.54 0.58 -2.22
C ARG A 38 -13.90 1.21 -1.90
N GLU A 39 -14.18 1.49 -0.63
CA GLU A 39 -15.42 2.14 -0.19
C GLU A 39 -15.56 3.56 -0.77
N ALA A 40 -14.46 4.29 -0.90
CA ALA A 40 -14.42 5.63 -1.47
C ALA A 40 -14.33 5.64 -3.02
N GLY A 41 -14.28 4.47 -3.68
CA GLY A 41 -14.15 4.36 -5.13
C GLY A 41 -12.79 4.85 -5.67
N THR A 42 -11.75 4.83 -4.84
CA THR A 42 -10.39 5.26 -5.18
C THR A 42 -9.39 4.11 -5.08
N THR A 43 -8.17 4.34 -5.54
CA THR A 43 -7.06 3.37 -5.52
C THR A 43 -6.07 3.67 -4.40
N LEU A 44 -5.48 2.60 -3.89
CA LEU A 44 -4.33 2.63 -2.99
C LEU A 44 -3.21 1.84 -3.65
N VAL A 45 -2.08 2.50 -3.83
CA VAL A 45 -0.87 1.94 -4.45
C VAL A 45 0.27 2.00 -3.44
N LEU A 46 1.09 0.95 -3.38
CA LEU A 46 2.28 0.92 -2.55
C LEU A 46 3.54 0.93 -3.40
N VAL A 47 4.57 1.65 -2.96
CA VAL A 47 5.93 1.51 -3.46
C VAL A 47 6.73 0.71 -2.44
N VAL A 48 7.21 -0.47 -2.80
CA VAL A 48 7.98 -1.35 -1.92
C VAL A 48 9.24 -1.81 -2.65
N SER A 49 10.39 -1.29 -2.22
CA SER A 49 11.70 -1.66 -2.75
C SER A 49 12.41 -2.72 -1.91
N GLU A 50 12.13 -2.79 -0.60
CA GLU A 50 12.79 -3.70 0.34
C GLU A 50 12.21 -5.13 0.26
N PRO A 51 12.99 -6.15 -0.16
CA PRO A 51 12.50 -7.52 -0.32
C PRO A 51 11.91 -8.12 0.97
N ARG A 52 12.44 -7.76 2.14
CA ARG A 52 11.90 -8.23 3.43
C ARG A 52 10.49 -7.72 3.67
N VAL A 53 10.23 -6.46 3.34
CA VAL A 53 8.90 -5.85 3.46
C VAL A 53 7.97 -6.47 2.43
N MET A 54 8.41 -6.66 1.17
CA MET A 54 7.60 -7.37 0.18
C MET A 54 7.24 -8.79 0.61
N ARG A 55 8.17 -9.49 1.27
CA ARG A 55 7.91 -10.84 1.74
C ARG A 55 6.75 -10.91 2.75
N VAL A 56 6.59 -9.89 3.60
CA VAL A 56 5.47 -9.80 4.55
C VAL A 56 4.15 -9.69 3.80
N PHE A 57 4.08 -8.85 2.77
CA PHE A 57 2.89 -8.73 1.92
C PHE A 57 2.57 -10.06 1.22
N SER A 58 3.55 -10.71 0.59
CA SER A 58 3.33 -11.98 -0.13
C SER A 58 2.98 -13.17 0.78
N ILE A 59 3.50 -13.24 2.01
CA ILE A 59 3.11 -14.30 2.95
C ILE A 59 1.62 -14.21 3.29
N THR A 60 1.09 -12.99 3.35
CA THR A 60 -0.32 -12.76 3.69
C THR A 60 -1.25 -12.75 2.48
N GLY A 61 -0.69 -12.78 1.26
CA GLY A 61 -1.41 -12.79 -0.01
C GLY A 61 -2.11 -11.47 -0.33
N ILE A 62 -1.91 -10.41 0.45
CA ILE A 62 -2.54 -9.11 0.23
C ILE A 62 -1.97 -8.40 -1.00
N ASP A 63 -0.76 -8.76 -1.42
CA ASP A 63 -0.12 -8.31 -2.66
C ASP A 63 -0.93 -8.64 -3.92
N THR A 64 -1.88 -9.58 -3.83
CA THR A 64 -2.86 -9.86 -4.90
C THR A 64 -4.04 -8.88 -4.93
N LEU A 65 -4.22 -8.10 -3.86
CA LEU A 65 -5.38 -7.23 -3.65
C LEU A 65 -5.04 -5.74 -3.67
N ILE A 66 -3.76 -5.40 -3.46
CA ILE A 66 -3.21 -4.05 -3.47
C ILE A 66 -2.18 -3.95 -4.60
N ASP A 67 -2.19 -2.82 -5.31
CA ASP A 67 -1.23 -2.60 -6.37
C ASP A 67 0.13 -2.20 -5.76
N ILE A 68 1.19 -2.93 -6.09
CA ILE A 68 2.52 -2.73 -5.52
C ILE A 68 3.56 -2.59 -6.63
N HIS A 69 4.33 -1.52 -6.55
CA HIS A 69 5.40 -1.19 -7.49
C HIS A 69 6.75 -1.15 -6.77
N ALA A 70 7.82 -1.44 -7.49
CA ALA A 70 9.17 -1.38 -6.93
C ALA A 70 9.72 0.06 -6.84
N THR A 71 9.14 1.00 -7.61
CA THR A 71 9.58 2.40 -7.68
C THR A 71 8.38 3.34 -7.74
N LEU A 72 8.59 4.58 -7.28
CA LEU A 72 7.58 5.64 -7.37
C LEU A 72 7.20 5.96 -8.81
N ASP A 73 8.17 5.98 -9.73
CA ASP A 73 7.93 6.24 -11.15
C ASP A 73 7.00 5.20 -11.78
N SER A 74 7.17 3.93 -11.42
CA SER A 74 6.28 2.85 -11.88
C SER A 74 4.86 3.03 -11.33
N ALA A 75 4.73 3.42 -10.06
CA ALA A 75 3.44 3.68 -9.43
C ALA A 75 2.70 4.90 -10.02
N LEU A 76 3.43 5.92 -10.46
CA LEU A 76 2.86 7.13 -11.09
C LEU A 76 2.45 6.92 -12.56
N SER A 77 3.01 5.90 -13.20
CA SER A 77 2.79 5.61 -14.63
C SER A 77 1.69 4.57 -14.88
N ALA A 78 1.14 3.98 -13.81
CA ALA A 78 0.07 2.97 -13.84
C ALA A 78 -1.33 3.62 -13.89
#